data_AF-A0A2T2N8V7-F1
#
_entry.id   AF-A0A2T2N8V7-F1
#
_cell.length_a   1.000
_cell.length_b   1.000
_cell.length_c   1.000
_cell.angle_alpha   90.00
_cell.angle_beta   90.00
_cell.angle_gamma   90.00
#
_symmetry.space_group_name_H-M   'P 1'
#
loop_
_entity.id
_entity.type
_entity.pdbx_description
1 polymer ?
#
loop_
_entity_poly.entity_id
_entity_poly.type
_entity_poly.pdbx_seq_one_letter_code
_entity_poly.pdbx_strand_id
1 'polypeptide(L)' 'ITINFITSLLTFYNLVFKIFYNIILVVINRFIKYTEIILFKNNYTVLELVQIILNCVVKYYKLI' A
#
# COMPACT_ATOMS: atom_id res chain seq x y z
N ILE A 1 1.99 -18.45 -11.37
CA ILE A 1 2.32 -18.13 -9.95
C ILE A 1 1.14 -17.36 -9.40
N THR A 2 0.44 -17.89 -8.39
CA THR A 2 -0.69 -17.19 -7.76
C THR A 2 -0.16 -16.37 -6.59
N ILE A 3 -0.40 -15.07 -6.60
CA ILE A 3 0.02 -14.14 -5.56
C ILE A 3 -1.23 -13.70 -4.82
N ASN A 4 -1.33 -14.06 -3.54
CA ASN A 4 -2.40 -13.55 -2.70
C ASN A 4 -1.89 -12.30 -1.98
N PHE A 5 -2.70 -11.25 -1.96
CA PHE A 5 -2.39 -10.05 -1.18
C PHE A 5 -3.68 -9.46 -0.61
N ILE A 6 -3.54 -8.81 0.55
CA ILE A 6 -4.64 -8.12 1.24
C ILE A 6 -4.26 -6.64 1.29
N THR A 7 -5.17 -5.77 0.85
CA THR A 7 -5.02 -4.32 0.95
C THR A 7 -5.98 -3.75 1.97
N SER A 8 -5.50 -2.89 2.87
CA SER A 8 -6.34 -2.13 3.80
C SER A 8 -6.06 -0.65 3.65
N LEU A 9 -7.13 0.16 3.56
CA LEU A 9 -7.05 1.62 3.53
C LEU A 9 -7.37 2.15 4.92
N LEU A 10 -6.48 2.94 5.48
CA LEU A 10 -6.57 3.55 6.81
C LEU A 10 -6.45 5.06 6.70
N THR A 11 -7.22 5.80 7.47
CA THR A 11 -7.09 7.25 7.62
C THR A 11 -6.39 7.57 8.93
N PHE A 12 -5.26 8.26 8.86
CA PHE A 12 -4.52 8.74 10.02
C PHE A 12 -4.60 10.26 10.12
N TYR A 13 -5.02 10.77 11.28
CA TYR A 13 -5.03 12.21 11.54
C TYR A 13 -3.76 12.62 12.28
N ASN A 14 -2.94 13.45 11.64
CA ASN A 14 -1.74 13.98 12.27
C ASN A 14 -2.09 15.23 13.09
N LEU A 15 -2.05 15.10 14.42
CA LEU A 15 -2.41 16.16 15.36
C LEU A 15 -1.48 17.38 15.29
N VAL A 16 -0.19 17.18 15.00
CA VAL A 16 0.81 18.27 14.98
C VAL A 16 0.61 19.15 13.77
N PHE A 17 0.37 18.54 12.61
CA PHE A 17 0.22 19.26 11.35
C PHE A 17 -1.25 19.57 11.01
N LYS A 18 -2.21 19.09 11.81
CA LYS A 18 -3.67 19.19 11.56
C LYS A 18 -4.07 18.72 10.16
N ILE A 19 -3.46 17.65 9.68
CA ILE A 19 -3.65 17.12 8.32
C ILE A 19 -4.06 15.64 8.40
N PHE A 20 -5.04 15.27 7.57
CA PHE A 20 -5.40 13.87 7.34
C PHE A 20 -4.46 13.25 6.32
N TYR A 21 -4.00 12.04 6.63
CA TYR A 21 -3.24 11.19 5.74
C TYR A 21 -4.03 9.93 5.49
N ASN A 22 -3.98 9.47 4.25
CA ASN A 22 -4.44 8.13 3.91
C ASN A 22 -3.23 7.20 3.91
N ILE A 23 -3.42 5.98 4.41
CA ILE A 23 -2.42 4.94 4.53
C ILE A 23 -2.96 3.71 3.82
N ILE A 24 -2.18 3.13 2.92
CA ILE A 24 -2.47 1.79 2.38
C ILE A 24 -1.51 0.82 3.00
N LEU A 25 -2.08 -0.22 3.58
CA LEU A 25 -1.38 -1.41 4.01
C LEU A 25 -1.47 -2.44 2.88
N VAL A 26 -0.34 -2.83 2.31
CA VAL A 26 -0.26 -3.94 1.35
C VAL A 26 0.39 -5.12 2.05
N VAL A 27 -0.38 -6.17 2.31
CA VAL A 27 0.11 -7.42 2.87
C VAL A 27 0.22 -8.43 1.74
N ILE A 28 1.44 -8.79 1.37
CA ILE A 28 1.69 -9.77 0.32
C ILE A 28 1.81 -11.16 0.97
N ASN A 29 0.81 -11.99 0.75
CA ASN A 29 0.76 -13.33 1.31
C ASN A 29 1.28 -14.38 0.32
N ARG A 30 2.59 -14.64 0.40
CA ARG A 30 3.15 -15.92 -0.04
C ARG A 30 3.29 -16.90 1.13
N PHE A 31 3.68 -16.41 2.33
CA PHE A 31 3.94 -17.15 3.59
C PHE A 31 3.97 -16.23 4.86
N ILE A 32 3.26 -15.09 4.89
CA ILE A 32 3.30 -14.05 5.97
C ILE A 32 4.72 -13.50 6.27
N LYS A 33 5.26 -12.59 5.45
CA LYS A 33 6.47 -11.85 5.88
C LYS A 33 6.66 -10.44 5.35
N TYR A 34 5.74 -9.91 4.54
CA TYR A 34 5.90 -8.55 4.02
C TYR A 34 4.62 -7.74 4.14
N THR A 35 4.75 -6.66 4.89
CA THR A 35 3.72 -5.65 5.14
C THR A 35 4.35 -4.33 4.75
N GLU A 36 3.89 -3.74 3.64
CA GLU A 36 4.34 -2.42 3.20
C GLU A 36 3.27 -1.39 3.57
N ILE A 37 3.70 -0.32 4.26
CA ILE A 37 2.83 0.78 4.68
C ILE A 37 3.18 1.98 3.80
N ILE A 38 2.22 2.42 3.01
CA ILE A 38 2.38 3.54 2.09
C ILE A 38 1.52 4.69 2.62
N LEU A 39 2.18 5.78 3.00
CA LEU A 39 1.53 6.95 3.58
C LEU A 39 1.45 8.06 2.53
N PHE A 40 0.27 8.64 2.36
CA PHE A 40 0.05 9.66 1.34
C PHE A 40 -0.92 10.75 1.79
N LYS A 41 -0.62 11.96 1.33
CA LYS A 41 -1.27 13.21 1.74
C LYS A 41 -2.42 13.61 0.81
N ASN A 42 -2.40 13.15 -0.44
CA ASN A 42 -3.35 13.56 -1.47
C ASN A 42 -4.35 12.45 -1.78
N ASN A 43 -5.49 12.85 -2.38
CA ASN A 43 -6.45 11.91 -2.94
C ASN A 43 -5.85 11.29 -4.21
N TYR A 44 -5.30 10.09 -4.09
CA TYR A 44 -4.97 9.30 -5.28
C TYR A 44 -6.24 8.85 -5.97
N THR A 45 -6.19 8.84 -7.30
CA THR A 45 -7.18 8.13 -8.10
C THR A 45 -7.02 6.62 -7.89
N VAL A 46 -8.09 5.87 -8.11
CA VAL A 46 -8.06 4.39 -8.04
C VAL A 46 -6.94 3.81 -8.91
N LEU A 47 -6.67 4.43 -10.06
CA LEU A 47 -5.65 3.99 -11.02
C LEU A 47 -4.22 4.15 -10.45
N GLU A 48 -3.92 5.29 -9.82
CA GLU A 48 -2.63 5.51 -9.15
C GLU A 48 -2.43 4.52 -8.00
N LEU A 49 -3.48 4.24 -7.23
CA LEU A 49 -3.41 3.26 -6.14
C LEU A 49 -3.09 1.86 -6.64
N VAL A 50 -3.76 1.42 -7.71
CA VAL A 50 -3.49 0.12 -8.35
C VAL A 50 -2.04 0.06 -8.85
N GLN A 51 -1.54 1.13 -9.46
CA GLN A 51 -0.16 1.20 -9.95
C GLN A 51 0.87 1.07 -8.82
N ILE A 52 0.64 1.77 -7.71
CA ILE A 52 1.51 1.72 -6.52
C ILE A 52 1.54 0.30 -5.92
N ILE A 53 0.36 -0.32 -5.76
CA ILE A 53 0.25 -1.69 -5.25
C ILE A 53 0.98 -2.67 -6.17
N LEU A 54 0.77 -2.55 -7.49
CA LEU A 54 1.42 -3.41 -8.48
C LEU A 54 2.95 -3.28 -8.43
N ASN A 55 3.47 -2.06 -8.32
CA ASN A 55 4.90 -1.82 -8.17
C ASN A 55 5.48 -2.46 -6.91
N CYS A 56 4.78 -2.40 -5.77
CA CYS A 56 5.21 -3.08 -4.55
C CYS A 56 5.29 -4.60 -4.75
N VAL A 57 4.27 -5.18 -5.39
CA VAL A 57 4.24 -6.62 -5.70
C VAL A 57 5.37 -7.02 -6.64
N VAL A 58 5.54 -6.32 -7.77
CA VAL A 58 6.60 -6.62 -8.76
C VAL A 58 7.99 -6.54 -8.13
N LYS A 59 8.24 -5.47 -7.36
CA LYS A 59 9.50 -5.28 -6.63
C LYS A 59 9.78 -6.43 -5.67
N TYR A 60 8.77 -6.85 -4.90
CA TYR A 60 8.95 -7.88 -3.89
C TYR A 60 9.23 -9.27 -4.48
N TYR A 61 8.56 -9.61 -5.57
CA TYR A 61 8.77 -10.89 -6.23
C TYR A 61 10.04 -10.93 -7.10
N LYS A 62 10.81 -9.84 -7.19
CA LYS A 62 11.92 -9.68 -8.13
C LYS A 62 11.51 -10.19 -9.52
N LEU A 63 10.34 -9.76 -10.00
CA LEU A 63 9.85 -10.14 -11.33
C LEU A 63 10.60 -9.40 -12.46
N ILE A 64 11.84 -8.96 -12.19
CA ILE A 64 12.78 -8.31 -13.09
C ILE A 64 14.11 -9.03 -12.96
#